data_AF-A0A7I9ZXD4-F1
#
_entry.id   AF-A0A7I9ZXD4-F1
#
_cell.length_a   1.000
_cell.length_b   1.000
_cell.length_c   1.000
_cell.angle_alpha   90.00
_cell.angle_beta   90.00
_cell.angle_gamma   90.00
#
_symmetry.space_group_name_H-M   'P 1'
#
loop_
_entity.id
_entity.type
_entity.pdbx_description
1 polymer ?
#
loop_
_entity_poly.entity_id
_entity_poly.type
_entity_poly.pdbx_seq_one_letter_code
_entity_poly.pdbx_strand_id
1 'polypeptide(L)'
;MAKGKKTGGRQKGTPNKVTALAKGMIEKWLEAHNAIPKGDIAPLIMQDFLELEPKDRVKVSTEFIKIIMPKNISIDDNEVKLTIEDKLAKLAGDEDNEEE
;
A
#
# COMPACT_ATOMS: atom_id res chain seq x y z
N MET A 1 -3.93 -0.44 -33.90
CA MET A 1 -3.34 -1.26 -32.81
C MET A 1 -1.82 -1.12 -32.88
N ALA A 2 -1.14 -0.80 -31.77
CA ALA A 2 0.31 -0.59 -31.78
C ALA A 2 1.07 -1.89 -32.12
N LYS A 3 1.98 -1.82 -33.10
CA LYS A 3 2.71 -2.94 -33.72
C LYS A 3 4.13 -3.09 -33.13
N GLY A 4 4.26 -2.99 -31.81
CA GLY A 4 5.52 -3.12 -31.07
C GLY A 4 5.46 -4.19 -29.98
N LYS A 5 6.61 -4.82 -29.64
CA LYS A 5 6.69 -5.73 -28.49
C LYS A 5 6.31 -4.96 -27.22
N LYS A 6 5.25 -5.39 -26.52
CA LYS A 6 4.81 -4.76 -25.27
C LYS A 6 5.77 -5.12 -24.14
N THR A 7 6.79 -4.29 -23.91
CA THR A 7 7.85 -4.52 -22.91
C THR A 7 7.56 -3.82 -21.57
N GLY A 8 6.38 -4.05 -20.98
CA GLY A 8 6.04 -3.40 -19.70
C GLY A 8 4.61 -3.62 -19.18
N GLY A 9 3.95 -4.69 -19.61
CA GLY A 9 2.60 -5.02 -19.12
C GLY A 9 2.64 -5.75 -17.78
N ARG A 10 1.50 -5.78 -17.08
CA ARG A 10 1.33 -6.54 -15.84
C ARG A 10 1.76 -8.00 -16.06
N GLN A 11 2.70 -8.50 -15.24
CA GLN A 11 3.15 -9.88 -15.34
C GLN A 11 1.98 -10.83 -15.05
N LYS A 12 1.80 -11.85 -15.88
CA LYS A 12 0.80 -12.90 -15.67
C LYS A 12 1.14 -13.61 -14.36
N GLY A 13 0.23 -13.57 -13.39
CA GLY A 13 0.46 -14.13 -12.05
C GLY A 13 0.79 -13.10 -10.96
N THR A 14 1.05 -11.83 -11.30
CA THR A 14 1.08 -10.76 -10.29
C THR A 14 -0.29 -10.71 -9.63
N PRO A 15 -0.40 -10.77 -8.28
CA PRO A 15 -1.68 -10.71 -7.60
C PRO A 15 -2.49 -9.54 -8.14
N ASN A 16 -3.75 -9.80 -8.53
CA ASN A 16 -4.65 -8.71 -8.84
C ASN A 16 -4.68 -7.79 -7.61
N LYS A 17 -4.45 -6.48 -7.82
CA LYS A 17 -4.89 -5.44 -6.87
C LYS A 17 -6.31 -5.81 -6.45
N VAL A 18 -6.60 -5.74 -5.13
CA VAL A 18 -7.85 -6.22 -4.50
C VAL A 18 -9.00 -6.27 -5.50
N THR A 19 -9.48 -7.48 -5.79
CA THR A 19 -10.46 -7.69 -6.87
C THR A 19 -11.68 -6.80 -6.64
N ALA A 20 -12.32 -6.32 -7.72
CA ALA A 20 -13.49 -5.45 -7.61
C ALA A 20 -14.60 -6.04 -6.73
N LEU A 21 -14.75 -7.37 -6.75
CA LEU A 21 -15.64 -8.12 -5.87
C LEU A 21 -15.26 -7.96 -4.39
N ALA A 22 -13.98 -8.18 -4.05
CA ALA A 22 -13.51 -8.03 -2.67
C ALA A 22 -13.66 -6.58 -2.19
N LYS A 23 -13.40 -5.58 -3.05
CA LYS A 23 -13.63 -4.16 -2.72
C LYS A 23 -15.11 -3.89 -2.41
N GLY A 24 -16.02 -4.39 -3.25
CA GLY A 24 -17.46 -4.22 -3.02
C GLY A 24 -17.97 -4.94 -1.77
N MET A 25 -17.39 -6.09 -1.41
CA MET A 25 -17.69 -6.76 -0.14
C MET A 25 -17.24 -5.93 1.07
N ILE A 26 -16.03 -5.37 1.02
CA ILE A 26 -15.50 -4.50 2.08
C ILE A 26 -16.35 -3.24 2.22
N GLU A 27 -16.75 -2.61 1.11
CA GLU A 27 -17.61 -1.42 1.11
C GLU A 27 -18.95 -1.70 1.80
N LYS A 28 -19.65 -2.76 1.41
CA LYS A 28 -20.92 -3.16 2.05
C LYS A 28 -20.77 -3.46 3.54
N TRP A 29 -19.67 -4.10 3.93
CA TRP A 29 -19.38 -4.39 5.33
C TRP A 29 -19.16 -3.11 6.13
N LEU A 30 -18.38 -2.16 5.60
CA LEU A 30 -18.16 -0.85 6.23
C LEU A 30 -19.44 -0.02 6.34
N GLU A 31 -20.29 -0.03 5.29
CA GLU A 31 -21.59 0.64 5.33
C GLU A 31 -22.49 0.08 6.43
N ALA A 32 -22.55 -1.25 6.57
CA ALA A 32 -23.34 -1.89 7.61
C ALA A 32 -22.85 -1.56 9.03
N HIS A 33 -21.53 -1.49 9.25
CA HIS A 33 -20.96 -1.20 10.58
C HIS A 33 -21.01 0.30 10.93
N ASN A 34 -21.04 1.17 9.92
CA ASN A 34 -21.25 2.60 10.11
C ASN A 34 -22.73 3.01 10.19
N ALA A 35 -23.65 2.08 9.90
CA ALA A 35 -25.07 2.34 10.04
C ALA A 35 -25.44 2.47 11.52
N ILE A 36 -26.38 3.37 11.80
CA ILE A 36 -27.00 3.53 13.13
C ILE A 36 -28.26 2.65 13.14
N PRO A 37 -28.33 1.60 13.98
CA PRO A 37 -29.53 0.81 14.12
C PRO A 37 -30.73 1.68 14.55
N LYS A 38 -31.94 1.33 14.11
CA LYS A 38 -33.14 2.07 14.48
C LYS A 38 -33.34 2.04 16.00
N GLY A 39 -33.29 3.21 16.62
CA GLY A 39 -33.47 3.37 18.07
C GLY A 39 -32.18 3.65 18.82
N ASP A 40 -31.02 3.52 18.16
CA ASP A 40 -29.73 3.85 18.75
C ASP A 40 -29.24 5.24 18.35
N ILE A 41 -28.32 5.75 19.16
CA ILE A 41 -27.65 7.04 18.97
C ILE A 41 -26.24 6.91 18.37
N ALA A 42 -25.70 5.70 18.31
CA ALA A 42 -24.33 5.44 17.88
C ALA A 42 -24.28 4.35 16.79
N PRO A 43 -23.35 4.45 15.82
CA PRO A 43 -23.10 3.41 14.83
C PRO A 43 -22.72 2.08 15.48
N LEU A 44 -23.01 0.97 14.79
CA LEU A 44 -22.70 -0.38 15.28
C LEU A 44 -21.23 -0.53 15.66
N ILE A 45 -20.31 0.02 14.86
CA ILE A 45 -18.86 -0.03 15.13
C ILE A 45 -18.47 0.65 16.45
N MET A 46 -19.21 1.68 16.88
CA MET A 46 -18.97 2.34 18.17
C MET A 46 -19.53 1.52 19.33
N GLN A 47 -20.67 0.85 19.12
CA GLN A 47 -21.25 -0.05 20.11
C GLN A 47 -20.32 -1.24 20.36
N ASP A 48 -19.86 -1.90 19.29
CA ASP A 48 -18.91 -3.02 19.37
C ASP A 48 -17.62 -2.59 20.09
N PHE A 49 -17.11 -1.39 19.78
CA PHE A 49 -15.93 -0.85 20.44
C PHE A 49 -16.15 -0.61 21.95
N LEU A 50 -17.34 -0.19 22.36
CA LEU A 50 -17.71 -0.01 23.76
C LEU A 50 -18.03 -1.32 24.48
N GLU A 51 -18.30 -2.40 23.77
CA GLU A 51 -18.52 -3.72 24.35
C GLU A 51 -17.20 -4.47 24.60
N LEU A 52 -16.14 -4.18 23.84
CA LEU A 52 -14.81 -4.76 24.02
C LEU A 52 -14.26 -4.58 25.45
N GLU A 53 -13.40 -5.49 25.89
CA GLU A 53 -12.70 -5.32 27.17
C GLU A 53 -11.78 -4.09 27.15
N PRO A 54 -11.56 -3.41 28.30
CA PRO A 54 -10.71 -2.23 28.36
C PRO A 54 -9.32 -2.43 27.76
N LYS A 55 -8.74 -3.63 27.93
CA LYS A 55 -7.43 -3.98 27.38
C LYS A 55 -7.41 -4.01 25.86
N ASP A 56 -8.48 -4.50 25.24
CA ASP A 56 -8.57 -4.62 23.78
C ASP A 56 -8.96 -3.29 23.13
N ARG A 57 -9.74 -2.45 23.81
CA ARG A 57 -9.97 -1.06 23.37
C ARG A 57 -8.67 -0.28 23.19
N VAL A 58 -7.77 -0.37 24.18
CA VAL A 58 -6.46 0.29 24.10
C VAL A 58 -5.66 -0.21 22.90
N LYS A 59 -5.63 -1.52 22.65
CA LYS A 59 -4.94 -2.07 21.47
C LYS A 59 -5.53 -1.55 20.16
N VAL A 60 -6.85 -1.61 20.01
CA VAL A 60 -7.55 -1.15 18.80
C VAL A 60 -7.29 0.35 18.58
N SER A 61 -7.36 1.18 19.63
CA SER A 61 -7.02 2.60 19.55
C SER A 61 -5.56 2.82 19.12
N THR A 62 -4.60 2.05 19.63
CA THR A 62 -3.20 2.19 19.23
C THR A 62 -2.97 1.87 17.74
N GLU A 63 -3.69 0.89 17.18
CA GLU A 63 -3.60 0.58 15.75
C GLU A 63 -4.24 1.68 14.89
N PHE A 64 -5.39 2.23 15.30
CA PHE A 64 -5.99 3.38 14.60
C PHE A 64 -5.08 4.60 14.59
N ILE A 65 -4.39 4.88 15.71
CA ILE A 65 -3.45 5.99 15.80
C ILE A 65 -2.32 5.85 14.75
N LYS A 66 -1.82 4.63 14.47
CA LYS A 66 -0.78 4.42 13.45
C LYS A 66 -1.23 4.72 12.02
N ILE A 67 -2.53 4.68 11.75
CA ILE A 67 -3.11 4.98 10.44
C ILE A 67 -3.25 6.50 10.26
N ILE A 68 -3.67 7.21 11.31
CA ILE A 68 -3.89 8.66 11.29
C ILE A 68 -2.58 9.43 11.45
N MET A 69 -1.67 8.93 12.29
CA MET A 69 -0.40 9.58 12.56
C MET A 69 0.51 9.46 11.33
N PRO A 70 1.02 10.58 10.79
CA PRO A 70 2.00 10.52 9.72
C PRO A 70 3.24 9.79 10.23
N LYS A 71 3.62 8.71 9.53
CA LYS A 71 4.87 8.02 9.82
C LYS A 71 6.02 8.93 9.41
N ASN A 72 6.99 9.14 10.31
CA ASN A 72 8.24 9.76 9.93
C ASN A 72 8.95 8.82 8.95
N ILE A 73 8.90 9.17 7.66
CA ILE A 73 9.68 8.48 6.63
C ILE A 73 11.07 9.09 6.73
N SER A 74 12.02 8.36 7.32
CA SER A 74 13.43 8.70 7.19
C SER A 74 13.82 8.41 5.74
N ILE A 75 13.92 9.46 4.93
CA ILE A 75 14.58 9.36 3.63
C ILE A 75 16.07 9.34 3.95
N ASP A 76 16.74 8.25 3.63
CA ASP A 76 18.21 8.21 3.66
C ASP A 76 18.70 9.01 2.45
N ASP A 77 19.14 10.25 2.69
CA ASP A 77 19.66 11.15 1.66
C ASP A 77 20.93 10.59 0.97
N ASN A 78 21.49 9.47 1.46
CA ASN A 78 22.64 8.81 0.87
C ASN A 78 22.28 7.77 -0.21
N GLU A 79 20.99 7.53 -0.52
CA GLU A 79 20.63 6.71 -1.68
C GLU A 79 20.97 7.44 -2.99
N VAL A 80 22.22 7.29 -3.43
CA VAL A 80 22.66 7.66 -4.77
C VAL A 80 21.92 6.79 -5.78
N LYS A 81 20.80 7.29 -6.30
CA LYS A 81 20.10 6.67 -7.43
C LYS A 81 20.94 6.90 -8.68
N LEU A 82 21.85 5.97 -8.97
CA LEU A 82 22.53 5.91 -10.27
C LEU A 82 21.47 5.95 -11.37
N THR A 83 21.55 6.97 -12.22
CA THR A 83 20.60 7.11 -13.32
C THR A 83 20.86 6.04 -14.37
N ILE A 84 19.93 5.89 -15.31
CA ILE A 84 20.15 4.99 -16.45
C ILE A 84 21.36 5.46 -17.25
N GLU A 85 21.61 6.78 -17.34
CA GLU A 85 22.82 7.31 -17.99
C GLU A 85 24.10 6.87 -17.27
N ASP A 86 24.14 6.90 -15.94
CA ASP A 86 25.31 6.45 -15.17
C ASP A 86 25.62 4.97 -15.41
N LYS A 87 24.57 4.14 -15.49
CA LYS A 87 24.71 2.70 -15.78
C LYS A 87 25.18 2.45 -17.21
N LEU A 88 24.67 3.21 -18.17
CA LEU A 88 25.05 3.10 -19.58
C LEU A 88 26.48 3.60 -19.83
N ALA A 89 26.89 4.69 -19.18
CA ALA A 89 28.26 5.20 -19.27
C ALA A 89 29.28 4.19 -18.73
N LYS A 90 28.95 3.51 -17.63
CA LYS A 90 29.80 2.44 -17.07
C LYS A 90 29.89 1.21 -17.98
N LEU A 91 28.78 0.83 -18.61
CA LEU A 91 28.74 -0.27 -19.59
C LEU A 91 29.49 0.07 -20.88
N ALA A 92 29.54 1.34 -21.25
CA ALA A 92 30.25 1.81 -22.44
C ALA A 92 31.76 2.04 -22.21
N GLY A 93 32.23 1.98 -20.96
CA GLY A 93 33.61 2.29 -20.58
C GLY A 93 34.54 1.08 -20.38
N ASP A 94 34.05 -0.15 -20.51
CA ASP A 94 34.83 -1.39 -20.30
C ASP A 94 35.05 -2.18 -21.62
N GLU A 95 35.46 -1.51 -22.71
CA GLU A 95 35.93 -2.20 -23.93
C GLU A 95 37.39 -1.89 -24.33
N ASP A 96 38.11 -1.00 -23.62
CA ASP A 96 39.49 -0.63 -24.00
C ASP A 96 40.50 -0.79 -22.85
N ASN A 97 40.64 -2.00 -22.28
CA ASN A 97 41.85 -2.32 -21.51
C ASN A 97 42.19 -3.82 -21.46
N GLU A 98 42.46 -4.41 -22.63
CA GLU A 98 43.30 -5.62 -22.76
C GLU A 98 44.35 -5.40 -23.87
N GLU A 99 45.22 -4.41 -23.71
CA GLU A 99 46.53 -4.39 -24.41
C GLU A 99 47.62 -3.88 -23.45
N GLU A 100 48.16 -4.79 -22.63
CA GLU A 100 49.62 -4.98 -22.42
C GLU A 100 49.92 -6.33 -21.77
#